data_AF-A0A6I7M054-F1
#
_entry.id   AF-A0A6I7M054-F1
#
_cell.length_a   1.000
_cell.length_b   1.000
_cell.length_c   1.000
_cell.angle_alpha   90.00
_cell.angle_beta   90.00
_cell.angle_gamma   90.00
#
_symmetry.space_group_name_H-M   'P 1'
#
loop_
_entity.id
_entity.type
_entity.pdbx_description
1 polymer ?
#
loop_
_entity_poly.entity_id
_entity_poly.type
_entity_poly.pdbx_seq_one_letter_code
_entity_poly.pdbx_strand_id
1 'polypeptide(L)'
;MDMYSKFIKYLQIMCVCETIAIFAAGCANTSLKSYLTDEGKDPEITFGGYRIDIQFSKTAFIASACADSLILFIQTSYINNIQNSLNIDSIEVLKLDSFYFEIPMYGKFLTPKLTKYGLRPTKLVQGKRVFGPSYQFQPIFMSNEIKEIKLHFVAHLYNASSGIEILSSPYEIKLYRINKKKFLLITDGLCNI
;
A
#
# COMPACT_ATOMS: atom_id res chain seq x y z
N MET A 1 5.31 -63.71 11.75
CA MET A 1 6.18 -62.71 11.08
C MET A 1 5.32 -61.75 10.29
N ASP A 2 5.01 -60.60 10.87
CA ASP A 2 3.69 -60.42 11.47
C ASP A 2 3.04 -59.22 10.80
N MET A 3 1.72 -59.28 10.66
CA MET A 3 0.88 -58.19 10.13
C MET A 3 1.15 -56.86 10.86
N TYR A 4 1.53 -56.93 12.14
CA TYR A 4 2.00 -55.82 12.96
C TYR A 4 3.29 -55.15 12.44
N SER A 5 4.25 -55.91 11.91
CA SER A 5 5.51 -55.35 11.38
C SER A 5 5.29 -54.52 10.11
N LYS A 6 4.33 -54.92 9.26
CA LYS A 6 3.94 -54.14 8.09
C LYS A 6 3.21 -52.86 8.50
N PHE A 7 2.30 -52.92 9.47
CA PHE A 7 1.56 -51.76 9.96
C PHE A 7 2.48 -50.69 10.57
N ILE A 8 3.49 -51.11 11.35
CA ILE A 8 4.48 -50.18 11.94
C ILE A 8 5.33 -49.51 10.86
N LYS A 9 5.73 -50.22 9.79
CA LYS A 9 6.46 -49.62 8.66
C LYS A 9 5.62 -48.59 7.90
N TYR A 10 4.32 -48.86 7.69
CA TYR A 10 3.43 -47.88 7.05
C TYR A 10 3.20 -46.65 7.94
N LEU A 11 3.07 -46.83 9.26
CA LEU A 11 2.94 -45.72 10.21
C LEU A 11 4.20 -44.84 10.24
N GLN A 12 5.39 -45.45 10.18
CA GLN A 12 6.66 -44.71 10.11
C GLN A 12 6.82 -43.94 8.79
N ILE A 13 6.38 -44.49 7.66
CA ILE A 13 6.42 -43.79 6.36
C ILE A 13 5.46 -42.60 6.33
N MET A 14 4.25 -42.73 6.89
CA MET A 14 3.31 -41.60 6.96
C MET A 14 3.79 -40.48 7.89
N CYS A 15 4.44 -40.83 9.01
CA CYS A 15 5.02 -39.84 9.93
C CYS A 15 6.20 -39.06 9.32
N VAL A 16 6.96 -39.69 8.41
CA VAL A 16 8.05 -39.04 7.66
C VAL A 16 7.51 -38.14 6.54
N CYS A 17 6.36 -38.47 5.94
CA CYS A 17 5.75 -37.61 4.92
C CYS A 17 5.10 -36.34 5.50
N GLU A 18 4.53 -36.40 6.72
CA GLU A 18 3.99 -35.20 7.39
C GLU A 18 5.11 -34.27 7.92
N THR A 19 6.28 -34.80 8.25
CA THR A 19 7.43 -33.98 8.66
C THR A 19 8.15 -33.30 7.48
N ILE A 20 8.04 -33.83 6.26
CA ILE A 20 8.53 -33.14 5.04
C ILE A 20 7.59 -31.97 4.64
N ALA A 21 6.31 -32.02 5.01
CA ALA A 21 5.38 -30.90 4.77
C ALA A 21 5.57 -29.71 5.74
N ILE A 22 6.20 -29.94 6.90
CA ILE A 22 6.41 -28.89 7.92
C ILE A 22 7.79 -28.23 7.81
N PHE A 23 8.78 -28.88 7.17
CA PHE A 23 10.10 -28.29 6.92
C PHE A 23 10.18 -27.36 5.69
N ALA A 24 9.09 -27.20 4.93
CA ALA A 24 8.99 -26.13 3.93
C ALA A 24 8.51 -24.78 4.53
N ALA A 25 8.13 -24.75 5.80
CA ALA A 25 7.77 -23.51 6.51
C ALA A 25 8.98 -22.81 7.17
N GLY A 26 10.13 -23.48 7.25
CA GLY A 26 11.36 -22.95 7.85
C GLY A 26 12.45 -22.75 6.81
N CYS A 27 12.40 -21.64 6.06
CA CYS A 27 13.52 -20.94 5.40
C CYS A 27 13.07 -19.95 4.30
N ALA A 28 11.83 -19.46 4.31
CA ALA A 28 11.51 -18.27 3.51
C ALA A 28 11.95 -17.03 4.29
N ASN A 29 13.25 -16.77 4.28
CA ASN A 29 13.88 -15.57 4.82
C ASN A 29 13.54 -14.36 3.91
N THR A 30 12.24 -14.09 3.71
CA THR A 30 11.72 -13.15 2.71
C THR A 30 12.23 -11.75 3.00
N SER A 31 13.27 -11.32 2.27
CA SER A 31 13.61 -9.91 2.18
C SER A 31 12.52 -9.20 1.42
N LEU A 32 11.59 -8.61 2.17
CA LEU A 32 10.63 -7.65 1.65
C LEU A 32 11.38 -6.41 1.17
N LYS A 33 11.28 -6.10 -0.13
CA LYS A 33 12.00 -4.96 -0.71
C LYS A 33 11.22 -3.65 -0.50
N SER A 34 11.95 -2.60 -0.12
CA SER A 34 11.64 -1.15 -0.16
C SER A 34 10.88 -0.66 -1.37
N TYR A 35 9.82 0.14 -1.26
CA TYR A 35 9.65 1.28 -2.15
C TYR A 35 9.63 2.53 -1.29
N LEU A 36 10.47 3.51 -1.62
CA LEU A 36 10.50 4.81 -0.97
C LEU A 36 10.66 5.91 -2.03
N THR A 37 10.27 7.12 -1.68
CA THR A 37 10.64 8.34 -2.40
C THR A 37 12.15 8.61 -2.27
N ASP A 38 12.67 9.55 -3.06
CA ASP A 38 14.06 10.02 -2.97
C ASP A 38 14.44 10.49 -1.56
N GLU A 39 13.48 11.04 -0.81
CA GLU A 39 13.69 11.56 0.54
C GLU A 39 13.45 10.52 1.64
N GLY A 40 13.02 9.30 1.29
CA GLY A 40 12.74 8.23 2.25
C GLY A 40 11.50 8.48 3.12
N LYS A 41 10.63 9.42 2.75
CA LYS A 41 9.39 9.79 3.46
C LYS A 41 8.16 9.56 2.58
N ASP A 42 7.01 9.37 3.22
CA ASP A 42 5.73 9.37 2.52
C ASP A 42 5.50 10.74 1.87
N PRO A 43 5.15 10.80 0.57
CA PRO A 43 4.94 12.07 -0.11
C PRO A 43 3.75 12.83 0.46
N GLU A 44 3.97 14.13 0.67
CA GLU A 44 2.96 15.09 1.10
C GLU A 44 2.85 16.18 0.04
N ILE A 45 1.64 16.42 -0.45
CA ILE A 45 1.35 17.43 -1.47
C ILE A 45 0.32 18.42 -0.94
N THR A 46 0.48 19.70 -1.23
CA THR A 46 -0.54 20.72 -0.97
C THR A 46 -1.22 21.14 -2.27
N PHE A 47 -2.55 21.18 -2.27
CA PHE A 47 -3.36 21.60 -3.41
C PHE A 47 -4.71 22.19 -2.97
N GLY A 48 -5.05 23.41 -3.41
CA GLY A 48 -6.38 23.99 -3.15
C GLY A 48 -6.73 24.13 -1.66
N GLY A 49 -5.74 24.40 -0.80
CA GLY A 49 -5.93 24.44 0.66
C GLY A 49 -6.01 23.07 1.35
N TYR A 50 -5.89 21.97 0.60
CA TYR A 50 -5.79 20.62 1.13
C TYR A 50 -4.34 20.15 1.19
N ARG A 51 -4.03 19.36 2.22
CA ARG A 51 -2.89 18.46 2.29
C ARG A 51 -3.34 17.08 1.83
N ILE A 52 -2.55 16.47 0.95
CA ILE A 52 -2.73 15.14 0.38
C ILE A 52 -1.57 14.30 0.87
N ASP A 53 -1.86 13.41 1.82
CA ASP A 53 -0.93 12.49 2.45
C ASP A 53 -0.98 11.15 1.69
N ILE A 54 0.13 10.74 1.07
CA ILE A 54 0.20 9.56 0.20
C ILE A 54 1.09 8.53 0.86
N GLN A 55 0.50 7.41 1.25
CA GLN A 55 1.19 6.34 1.96
C GLN A 55 1.31 5.09 1.09
N PHE A 56 2.53 4.57 1.04
CA PHE A 56 2.86 3.32 0.36
C PHE A 56 3.15 2.24 1.39
N SER A 57 2.16 1.38 1.63
CA SER A 57 2.28 0.27 2.57
C SER A 57 2.65 -1.01 1.85
N LYS A 58 3.65 -1.72 2.34
CA LYS A 58 3.93 -3.08 1.87
C LYS A 58 3.16 -4.09 2.69
N THR A 59 2.70 -5.16 2.05
CA THR A 59 1.93 -6.19 2.77
C THR A 59 2.57 -7.56 2.80
N ALA A 60 3.12 -8.06 1.69
CA ALA A 60 3.71 -9.38 1.63
C ALA A 60 4.65 -9.55 0.43
N PHE A 61 5.48 -10.59 0.49
CA PHE A 61 6.21 -11.13 -0.65
C PHE A 61 5.54 -12.43 -1.06
N ILE A 62 5.16 -12.56 -2.33
CA ILE A 62 4.60 -13.80 -2.87
C ILE A 62 5.72 -14.58 -3.54
N ALA A 63 6.27 -15.56 -2.81
CA ALA A 63 7.41 -16.36 -3.26
C ALA A 63 7.15 -17.10 -4.58
N SER A 64 5.94 -17.64 -4.78
CA SER A 64 5.56 -18.33 -6.02
C SER A 64 5.48 -17.40 -7.24
N ALA A 65 5.31 -16.09 -7.03
CA ALA A 65 5.19 -15.10 -8.10
C ALA A 65 6.43 -14.20 -8.23
N CYS A 66 7.46 -14.41 -7.39
CA CYS A 66 8.64 -13.55 -7.29
C CYS A 66 8.30 -12.05 -7.25
N ALA A 67 7.23 -11.70 -6.52
CA ALA A 67 6.64 -10.37 -6.54
C ALA A 67 6.40 -9.81 -5.13
N ASP A 68 6.61 -8.50 -4.99
CA ASP A 68 6.21 -7.74 -3.81
C ASP A 68 4.77 -7.23 -3.98
N SER A 69 4.01 -7.14 -2.89
CA SER A 69 2.73 -6.45 -2.88
C SER A 69 2.84 -5.04 -2.29
N LEU A 70 2.36 -4.06 -3.05
CA LEU A 70 2.29 -2.65 -2.67
C LEU A 70 0.83 -2.22 -2.54
N ILE A 71 0.47 -1.64 -1.41
CA ILE A 71 -0.81 -0.99 -1.18
C ILE A 71 -0.60 0.52 -1.20
N LEU A 72 -1.44 1.20 -1.97
CA LEU A 72 -1.55 2.66 -1.96
C LEU A 72 -2.71 3.06 -1.06
N PHE A 73 -2.42 4.00 -0.16
CA PHE A 73 -3.40 4.67 0.67
C PHE A 73 -3.21 6.19 0.55
N ILE A 74 -4.31 6.91 0.38
CA ILE A 74 -4.31 8.37 0.24
C ILE A 74 -5.30 8.95 1.22
N GLN A 75 -4.84 9.88 2.03
CA GLN A 75 -5.67 10.68 2.92
C GLN A 75 -5.57 12.15 2.55
N THR A 76 -6.65 12.88 2.77
CA THR A 76 -6.65 14.31 2.51
C THR A 76 -7.26 15.06 3.69
N SER A 77 -6.71 16.22 3.97
CA SER A 77 -7.20 17.11 5.04
C SER A 77 -7.07 18.56 4.62
N TYR A 78 -8.06 19.38 4.95
CA TYR A 78 -7.99 20.82 4.74
C TYR A 78 -7.02 21.41 5.78
N ILE A 79 -6.08 22.22 5.32
CA ILE A 79 -4.98 22.74 6.14
C ILE A 79 -5.47 23.87 7.04
N ASN A 80 -6.47 24.63 6.58
CA ASN A 80 -6.93 25.79 7.33
C ASN A 80 -7.88 25.35 8.46
N ASN A 81 -7.64 25.89 9.65
CA ASN A 81 -8.56 25.75 10.78
C ASN A 81 -9.88 26.47 10.46
N ILE A 82 -10.99 25.73 10.46
CA ILE A 82 -12.32 26.36 10.47
C ILE A 82 -12.66 26.73 11.91
N GLN A 83 -12.89 28.02 12.13
CA GLN A 83 -13.37 28.52 13.41
C GLN A 83 -14.85 28.19 13.65
N ASN A 84 -15.62 27.99 12.58
CA ASN A 84 -17.05 27.70 12.61
C ASN A 84 -17.40 26.57 11.63
N SER A 85 -18.06 25.52 12.12
CA SER A 85 -18.54 24.40 11.33
C SER A 85 -19.59 24.79 10.28
N LEU A 86 -20.26 25.92 10.45
CA LEU A 86 -21.21 26.44 9.45
C LEU A 86 -20.54 26.81 8.12
N ASN A 87 -19.21 27.03 8.12
CA ASN A 87 -18.45 27.39 6.91
C ASN A 87 -17.83 26.15 6.23
N ILE A 88 -18.16 24.93 6.68
CA ILE A 88 -17.64 23.71 6.03
C ILE A 88 -18.12 23.65 4.59
N ASP A 89 -19.39 23.99 4.35
CA ASP A 89 -20.01 23.87 3.03
C ASP A 89 -19.46 24.88 2.02
N SER A 90 -18.82 25.98 2.48
CA SER A 90 -18.17 26.95 1.60
C SER A 90 -16.75 26.57 1.18
N ILE A 91 -16.13 25.58 1.83
CA ILE A 91 -14.80 25.11 1.43
C ILE A 91 -14.92 24.43 0.05
N GLU A 92 -13.93 24.55 -0.82
CA GLU A 92 -13.97 23.86 -2.12
C GLU A 92 -13.94 22.33 -1.95
N VAL A 93 -14.34 21.58 -2.98
CA VAL A 93 -14.39 20.13 -2.97
C VAL A 93 -13.19 19.56 -3.71
N LEU A 94 -12.30 18.88 -3.01
CA LEU A 94 -11.21 18.12 -3.61
C LEU A 94 -11.73 16.80 -4.19
N LYS A 95 -11.32 16.47 -5.41
CA LYS A 95 -11.38 15.12 -5.98
C LYS A 95 -10.03 14.75 -6.54
N LEU A 96 -9.64 13.50 -6.33
CA LEU A 96 -8.49 12.89 -6.97
C LEU A 96 -8.99 11.80 -7.93
N ASP A 97 -8.45 11.79 -9.15
CA ASP A 97 -8.81 10.81 -10.16
C ASP A 97 -7.62 10.37 -11.03
N SER A 98 -7.91 9.58 -12.06
CA SER A 98 -6.94 9.17 -13.08
C SER A 98 -5.71 8.47 -12.50
N PHE A 99 -5.89 7.70 -11.43
CA PHE A 99 -4.81 6.97 -10.77
C PHE A 99 -4.24 5.86 -11.66
N TYR A 100 -2.92 5.88 -11.89
CA TYR A 100 -2.20 4.77 -12.48
C TYR A 100 -0.74 4.73 -12.01
N PHE A 101 -0.16 3.54 -12.06
CA PHE A 101 1.28 3.35 -11.89
C PHE A 101 1.95 3.17 -13.25
N GLU A 102 2.98 3.94 -13.53
CA GLU A 102 3.91 3.70 -14.63
C GLU A 102 5.07 2.83 -14.15
N ILE A 103 5.45 1.82 -14.93
CA ILE A 103 6.68 1.06 -14.77
C ILE A 103 7.61 1.44 -15.93
N PRO A 104 8.49 2.44 -15.76
CA PRO A 104 9.24 3.04 -16.86
C PRO A 104 10.11 2.02 -17.61
N MET A 105 10.71 1.08 -16.88
CA MET A 105 11.58 0.03 -17.43
C MET A 105 10.88 -0.81 -18.52
N TYR A 106 9.56 -0.99 -18.42
CA TYR A 106 8.77 -1.82 -19.34
C TYR A 106 7.79 -1.03 -20.20
N GLY A 107 7.67 0.30 -20.00
CA GLY A 107 6.63 1.11 -20.63
C GLY A 107 5.21 0.63 -20.31
N LYS A 108 5.00 0.03 -19.13
CA LYS A 108 3.72 -0.55 -18.73
C LYS A 108 2.99 0.35 -17.75
N PHE A 109 1.66 0.32 -17.84
CA PHE A 109 0.76 1.05 -16.94
C PHE A 109 -0.11 0.06 -16.16
N LEU A 110 -0.26 0.30 -14.86
CA LEU A 110 -1.11 -0.49 -13.97
C LEU A 110 -2.13 0.42 -13.30
N THR A 111 -3.41 0.18 -13.55
CA THR A 111 -4.50 0.92 -12.89
C THR A 111 -4.84 0.24 -11.57
N PRO A 112 -4.57 0.85 -10.40
CA PRO A 112 -4.95 0.29 -9.12
C PRO A 112 -6.48 0.24 -9.02
N LYS A 113 -7.03 -0.91 -8.60
CA LYS A 113 -8.46 -1.02 -8.31
C LYS A 113 -8.77 -0.42 -6.94
N LEU A 114 -9.73 0.49 -6.86
CA LEU A 114 -10.16 1.08 -5.60
C LEU A 114 -10.88 0.01 -4.75
N THR A 115 -10.41 -0.25 -3.52
CA THR A 115 -11.06 -1.20 -2.58
C THR A 115 -12.01 -0.50 -1.64
N LYS A 116 -11.56 0.63 -1.11
CA LYS A 116 -12.32 1.42 -0.19
C LYS A 116 -12.24 2.86 -0.63
N TYR A 117 -13.40 3.37 -1.00
CA TYR A 117 -13.60 4.80 -1.08
C TYR A 117 -14.24 5.24 0.22
N GLY A 118 -13.47 5.94 1.05
CA GLY A 118 -14.07 6.59 2.21
C GLY A 118 -14.83 7.81 1.74
N LEU A 119 -16.15 7.69 1.59
CA LEU A 119 -17.04 8.85 1.42
C LEU A 119 -18.30 8.75 2.29
N ARG A 120 -18.52 9.84 3.02
CA ARG A 120 -19.76 10.61 2.90
C ARG A 120 -19.37 12.04 2.45
N PRO A 121 -20.29 12.84 1.89
CA PRO A 121 -19.95 13.90 0.95
C PRO A 121 -18.92 14.87 1.52
N THR A 122 -17.78 14.89 0.85
CA THR A 122 -16.79 15.97 0.75
C THR A 122 -16.02 16.40 1.99
N LYS A 123 -16.58 16.40 3.20
CA LYS A 123 -15.93 17.01 4.36
C LYS A 123 -16.40 16.38 5.67
N LEU A 124 -15.49 15.75 6.42
CA LEU A 124 -15.75 15.28 7.78
C LEU A 124 -15.03 16.18 8.77
N VAL A 125 -15.74 16.71 9.77
CA VAL A 125 -15.11 17.46 10.85
C VAL A 125 -14.90 16.58 12.08
N GLN A 126 -13.64 16.44 12.48
CA GLN A 126 -13.26 15.79 13.73
C GLN A 126 -12.30 16.72 14.47
N GLY A 127 -12.70 17.16 15.67
CA GLY A 127 -11.84 17.98 16.53
C GLY A 127 -11.31 19.25 15.87
N LYS A 128 -12.10 19.91 15.00
CA LYS A 128 -11.78 21.10 14.18
C LYS A 128 -10.98 20.87 12.88
N ARG A 129 -10.61 19.63 12.56
CA ARG A 129 -9.99 19.30 11.27
C ARG A 129 -11.06 18.88 10.27
N VAL A 130 -10.99 19.42 9.05
CA VAL A 130 -11.79 18.92 7.92
C VAL A 130 -10.97 17.88 7.18
N PHE A 131 -11.53 16.68 7.05
CA PHE A 131 -10.99 15.64 6.19
C PHE A 131 -11.67 15.69 4.84
N GLY A 132 -10.89 15.61 3.76
CA GLY A 132 -11.39 15.43 2.41
C GLY A 132 -11.59 13.95 2.08
N PRO A 133 -11.65 13.58 0.78
CA PRO A 133 -11.76 12.18 0.37
C PRO A 133 -10.54 11.35 0.79
N SER A 134 -10.78 10.06 1.05
CA SER A 134 -9.71 9.09 1.28
C SER A 134 -9.87 7.89 0.34
N TYR A 135 -8.73 7.39 -0.13
CA TYR A 135 -8.66 6.33 -1.14
C TYR A 135 -7.76 5.21 -0.63
N GLN A 136 -8.28 3.98 -0.66
CA GLN A 136 -7.48 2.79 -0.46
C GLN A 136 -7.64 1.90 -1.68
N PHE A 137 -6.52 1.41 -2.19
CA PHE A 137 -6.49 0.59 -3.40
C PHE A 137 -6.18 -0.88 -3.08
N GLN A 138 -6.47 -1.75 -4.04
CA GLN A 138 -6.06 -3.15 -4.01
C GLN A 138 -4.53 -3.22 -4.03
N PRO A 139 -3.94 -4.23 -3.38
CA PRO A 139 -2.52 -4.50 -3.54
C PRO A 139 -2.18 -4.70 -5.02
N ILE A 140 -1.12 -4.03 -5.46
CA ILE A 140 -0.50 -4.27 -6.77
C ILE A 140 0.72 -5.16 -6.55
N PHE A 141 0.82 -6.20 -7.40
CA PHE A 141 1.95 -7.11 -7.38
C PHE A 141 3.02 -6.65 -8.37
N MET A 142 4.26 -6.58 -7.89
CA MET A 142 5.41 -6.09 -8.67
C MET A 142 6.56 -7.09 -8.65
N SER A 143 6.95 -7.56 -9.84
CA SER A 143 8.12 -8.42 -10.04
C SER A 143 9.37 -7.81 -9.41
N ASN A 144 10.22 -8.66 -8.84
CA ASN A 144 11.47 -8.30 -8.16
C ASN A 144 12.47 -7.46 -8.97
N GLU A 145 12.32 -7.43 -10.29
CA GLU A 145 13.17 -6.73 -11.24
C GLU A 145 12.83 -5.23 -11.36
N ILE A 146 11.61 -4.84 -11.00
CA ILE A 146 11.13 -3.46 -11.15
C ILE A 146 11.86 -2.54 -10.17
N LYS A 147 12.80 -1.72 -10.63
CA LYS A 147 13.58 -0.82 -9.76
C LYS A 147 12.91 0.52 -9.48
N GLU A 148 12.02 0.95 -10.36
CA GLU A 148 11.35 2.24 -10.31
C GLU A 148 9.89 2.05 -10.69
N ILE A 149 9.02 2.75 -9.97
CA ILE A 149 7.63 2.97 -10.36
C ILE A 149 7.28 4.43 -10.17
N LYS A 150 6.31 4.91 -10.93
CA LYS A 150 5.75 6.24 -10.74
C LYS A 150 4.26 6.14 -10.50
N LEU A 151 3.76 6.81 -9.46
CA LEU A 151 2.33 7.02 -9.28
C LEU A 151 1.94 8.32 -9.98
N HIS A 152 0.90 8.24 -10.80
CA HIS A 152 0.27 9.38 -11.45
C HIS A 152 -1.17 9.51 -10.97
N PHE A 153 -1.62 10.75 -10.82
CA PHE A 153 -3.01 11.10 -10.57
C PHE A 153 -3.24 12.56 -10.93
N VAL A 154 -4.51 12.96 -11.02
CA VAL A 154 -4.89 14.36 -11.19
C VAL A 154 -5.70 14.80 -9.96
N ALA A 155 -5.34 15.95 -9.41
CA ALA A 155 -6.13 16.60 -8.37
C ALA A 155 -6.98 17.70 -8.99
N HIS A 156 -8.26 17.70 -8.62
CA HIS A 156 -9.25 18.65 -9.10
C HIS A 156 -9.93 19.31 -7.91
N LEU A 157 -10.14 20.61 -8.02
CA LEU A 157 -10.82 21.41 -7.02
C LEU A 157 -12.10 21.95 -7.64
N TYR A 158 -13.24 21.66 -7.02
CA TYR A 158 -14.55 22.11 -7.47
C TYR A 158 -15.14 23.12 -6.51
N ASN A 159 -15.84 24.11 -7.04
CA ASN A 159 -16.67 24.98 -6.23
C ASN A 159 -17.76 24.15 -5.54
N ALA A 160 -17.92 24.30 -4.24
CA ALA A 160 -18.88 23.49 -3.49
C ALA A 160 -20.35 23.76 -3.86
N SER A 161 -20.68 25.01 -4.18
CA SER A 161 -22.06 25.41 -4.48
C SER A 161 -22.44 25.12 -5.92
N SER A 162 -21.57 25.44 -6.88
CA SER A 162 -21.87 25.27 -8.31
C SER A 162 -21.41 23.93 -8.89
N GLY A 163 -20.51 23.20 -8.20
CA GLY A 163 -19.92 21.97 -8.71
C GLY A 163 -18.98 22.17 -9.90
N ILE A 164 -18.68 23.42 -10.27
CA ILE A 164 -17.80 23.75 -11.40
C ILE A 164 -16.34 23.58 -10.97
N GLU A 165 -15.52 23.00 -11.86
CA GLU A 165 -14.08 22.88 -11.65
C GLU A 165 -13.43 24.26 -11.63
N ILE A 166 -12.69 24.54 -10.56
CA ILE A 166 -11.95 25.77 -10.35
C ILE A 166 -10.50 25.59 -10.78
N LEU A 167 -9.90 24.45 -10.41
CA LEU A 167 -8.48 24.18 -10.61
C LEU A 167 -8.25 22.68 -10.83
N SER A 168 -7.33 22.36 -11.73
CA SER A 168 -6.87 21.00 -11.99
C SER A 168 -5.34 20.98 -12.12
N SER A 169 -4.69 19.96 -11.55
CA SER A 169 -3.25 19.76 -11.70
C SER A 169 -2.89 18.27 -11.71
N PRO A 170 -2.06 17.81 -12.67
CA PRO A 170 -1.48 16.48 -12.64
C PRO A 170 -0.35 16.40 -11.61
N TYR A 171 -0.15 15.20 -11.06
CA TYR A 171 0.93 14.89 -10.13
C TYR A 171 1.64 13.60 -10.54
N GLU A 172 2.96 13.59 -10.37
CA GLU A 172 3.83 12.43 -10.56
C GLU A 172 4.67 12.23 -9.28
N ILE A 173 4.66 11.01 -8.75
CA ILE A 173 5.46 10.63 -7.59
C ILE A 173 6.31 9.43 -7.96
N LYS A 174 7.63 9.61 -7.91
CA LYS A 174 8.59 8.54 -8.18
C LYS A 174 8.89 7.76 -6.91
N LEU A 175 8.90 6.43 -7.04
CA LEU A 175 9.30 5.52 -5.99
C LEU A 175 10.41 4.60 -6.49
N TYR A 176 11.45 4.49 -5.68
CA TYR A 176 12.59 3.64 -5.97
C TYR A 176 12.58 2.42 -5.07
N ARG A 177 12.87 1.29 -5.70
CA ARG A 177 13.02 0.04 -4.98
C ARG A 177 14.33 0.05 -4.22
N ILE A 178 14.25 -0.07 -2.89
CA ILE A 178 15.42 -0.22 -2.04
C ILE A 178 15.58 -1.69 -1.65
N ASN A 179 16.78 -2.24 -1.88
CA ASN A 179 17.15 -3.61 -1.51
C ASN A 179 17.31 -3.86 0.00
N LYS A 180 16.97 -2.90 0.88
CA LYS A 180 17.23 -3.01 2.32
C LYS A 180 15.99 -3.51 3.07
N LYS A 181 16.09 -4.76 3.53
CA LYS A 181 15.41 -5.30 4.73
C LYS A 181 15.62 -4.32 5.89
N LYS A 182 14.55 -3.94 6.59
CA LYS A 182 14.65 -3.48 7.99
C LYS A 182 13.63 -4.24 8.83
N PHE A 183 14.07 -5.37 9.37
CA PHE A 183 13.90 -5.68 10.79
C PHE A 183 15.19 -6.36 11.23
N LEU A 184 15.94 -5.67 12.10
CA LEU A 184 16.89 -6.30 13.00
C LEU A 184 16.04 -6.62 14.23
N LEU A 185 15.67 -7.88 14.44
CA LEU A 185 15.31 -8.32 15.79
C LEU A 185 16.59 -8.94 16.34
N ILE A 186 17.38 -8.15 17.08
CA ILE A 186 18.27 -8.74 18.07
C ILE A 186 17.34 -9.15 19.21
N THR A 187 17.07 -10.44 19.29
CA THR A 187 16.88 -11.10 20.57
C THR A 187 17.97 -12.15 20.62
N ASP A 188 19.01 -11.88 21.39
CA ASP A 188 19.91 -12.91 21.87
C ASP A 188 19.06 -14.02 22.50
N GLY A 189 19.14 -15.23 21.98
CA GLY A 189 18.47 -16.37 22.58
C GLY A 189 18.03 -17.44 21.59
N LEU A 190 18.93 -18.40 21.38
CA LEU A 190 18.65 -19.82 21.18
C LEU A 190 17.70 -20.22 20.02
N CYS A 191 18.27 -20.87 19.01
CA CYS A 191 18.13 -22.32 18.91
C CYS A 191 19.16 -22.88 17.92
N ASN A 192 20.07 -23.69 18.44
CA ASN A 192 20.68 -24.78 17.70
C ASN A 192 19.56 -25.71 17.21
N ILE A 193 19.59 -26.09 15.93
CA ILE A 193 19.71 -27.45 15.37
C ILE A 193 19.95 -27.28 13.87
#